data_AF-A0A915PA27-F1
#
_entry.id   AF-A0A915PA27-F1
#
_cell.length_a   1.000
_cell.length_b   1.000
_cell.length_c   1.000
_cell.angle_alpha   90.00
_cell.angle_beta   90.00
_cell.angle_gamma   90.00
#
_symmetry.space_group_name_H-M   'P 1'
#
loop_
_entity.id
_entity.type
_entity.pdbx_description
1 polymer ?
#
loop_
_entity_poly.entity_id
_entity_poly.type
_entity_poly.pdbx_seq_one_letter_code
_entity_poly.pdbx_strand_id
1 'polypeptide(L)'
;MFLGQFTTSLPILYKTSTKCLPSLLSPLNLNLEFIRGRKRGRRKPSKAERLARLQRKEKKDAEKLEESQKRRLEELKKTKFAAMWPPRYDAEVEKDLPEVSQFNIFFKNEVKTIFHTISEALEFHRNLQLPSIYGKVDAPIKLRMELNMTTEKATKLIGASRQLVAIPFPFKHQEKRAIIAFAPNKELQDEALMAGAELALGPDSIKKVFYV
;
A
#
# COMPACT_ATOMS: atom_id res chain seq x y z
N MET A 1 35.59 -33.71 -64.11
CA MET A 1 36.98 -33.91 -63.68
C MET A 1 37.28 -32.96 -62.53
N PHE A 2 38.25 -33.36 -61.71
CA PHE A 2 38.77 -32.76 -60.48
C PHE A 2 39.01 -31.23 -60.46
N LEU A 3 39.32 -30.77 -59.23
CA LEU A 3 39.93 -29.50 -58.79
C LEU A 3 38.90 -28.43 -58.43
N GLY A 4 38.96 -27.73 -57.29
CA GLY A 4 40.04 -27.56 -56.34
C GLY A 4 40.18 -26.07 -56.04
N GLN A 5 40.12 -25.73 -54.75
CA GLN A 5 40.89 -24.66 -54.09
C GLN A 5 40.50 -23.19 -54.37
N PHE A 6 40.08 -22.47 -53.32
CA PHE A 6 40.84 -21.45 -52.57
C PHE A 6 41.11 -20.18 -53.39
N THR A 7 40.64 -19.00 -52.99
CA THR A 7 41.28 -18.05 -52.05
C THR A 7 40.51 -16.73 -52.25
N THR A 8 40.45 -15.79 -51.31
CA THR A 8 41.36 -14.62 -51.12
C THR A 8 40.62 -13.70 -50.13
N SER A 9 41.16 -12.84 -49.27
CA SER A 9 42.43 -12.12 -49.16
C SER A 9 42.33 -11.29 -47.86
N LEU A 10 43.33 -11.34 -46.97
CA LEU A 10 44.30 -10.26 -46.62
C LEU A 10 43.69 -9.06 -45.82
N PRO A 11 44.48 -8.27 -45.05
CA PRO A 11 45.94 -8.19 -45.06
C PRO A 11 46.65 -8.19 -43.70
N ILE A 12 47.95 -8.42 -43.86
CA ILE A 12 49.05 -8.20 -42.94
C ILE A 12 49.31 -6.69 -42.81
N LEU A 13 49.59 -6.25 -41.59
CA LEU A 13 50.70 -5.38 -41.13
C LEU A 13 50.34 -5.05 -39.67
N TYR A 14 51.25 -4.90 -38.70
CA TYR A 14 52.49 -4.12 -38.73
C TYR A 14 53.46 -4.68 -37.67
N LYS A 15 54.73 -4.47 -37.96
CA LYS A 15 55.94 -4.75 -37.17
C LYS A 15 55.83 -4.31 -35.70
N THR A 16 56.44 -5.10 -34.79
CA THR A 16 57.33 -4.54 -33.77
C THR A 16 58.51 -5.46 -33.47
N SER A 17 59.64 -4.79 -33.25
CA SER A 17 60.98 -5.28 -33.00
C SER A 17 61.11 -5.96 -31.64
N THR A 18 61.59 -7.20 -31.62
CA THR A 18 61.98 -7.93 -30.41
C THR A 18 63.38 -7.52 -29.97
N LYS A 19 63.49 -6.85 -28.83
CA LYS A 19 64.65 -7.02 -27.95
C LYS A 19 64.18 -7.30 -26.53
N CYS A 20 64.56 -8.50 -26.10
CA CYS A 20 64.78 -8.95 -24.73
C CYS A 20 63.74 -8.53 -23.68
N LEU A 21 62.92 -9.47 -23.24
CA LEU A 21 62.52 -9.67 -21.82
C LEU A 21 61.88 -11.08 -21.69
N PRO A 22 61.95 -11.70 -20.49
CA PRO A 22 62.02 -13.15 -20.32
C PRO A 22 60.69 -13.89 -20.51
N SER A 23 60.80 -15.15 -20.92
CA SER A 23 59.74 -16.11 -21.27
C SER A 23 58.84 -16.59 -20.12
N LEU A 24 58.59 -15.75 -19.10
CA LEU A 24 57.82 -16.11 -17.89
C LEU A 24 56.47 -15.38 -17.77
N LEU A 25 56.09 -14.55 -18.74
CA LEU A 25 54.85 -13.76 -18.72
C LEU A 25 54.02 -13.84 -20.00
N SER A 26 54.17 -14.90 -20.81
CA SER A 26 53.16 -15.17 -21.84
C SER A 26 51.90 -15.69 -21.13
N PRO A 27 50.72 -15.08 -21.29
CA PRO A 27 49.50 -15.68 -20.78
C PRO A 27 49.38 -17.06 -21.44
N LEU A 28 49.35 -18.10 -20.62
CA LEU A 28 48.93 -19.42 -21.06
C LEU A 28 47.52 -19.24 -21.62
N ASN A 29 47.41 -19.15 -22.94
CA ASN A 29 46.16 -19.27 -23.65
C ASN A 29 45.68 -20.71 -23.41
N LEU A 30 45.07 -20.94 -22.25
CA LEU A 30 44.25 -22.09 -21.96
C LEU A 30 43.09 -22.02 -22.93
N ASN A 31 43.28 -22.65 -24.09
CA ASN A 31 42.20 -23.04 -24.97
C ASN A 31 41.33 -24.02 -24.16
N LEU A 32 40.39 -23.46 -23.40
CA LEU A 32 39.27 -24.19 -22.84
C LEU A 32 38.39 -24.61 -24.02
N GLU A 33 38.80 -25.69 -24.69
CA GLU A 33 37.89 -26.44 -25.53
C GLU A 33 36.74 -26.89 -24.62
N PHE A 34 35.60 -26.24 -24.75
CA PHE A 34 34.36 -26.75 -24.20
C PHE A 34 34.05 -28.06 -24.93
N ILE A 35 34.62 -29.16 -24.43
CA ILE A 35 34.21 -30.51 -24.80
C ILE A 35 32.76 -30.61 -24.36
N ARG A 36 31.82 -30.28 -25.26
CA ARG A 36 30.41 -30.59 -25.08
C ARG A 36 30.34 -32.10 -25.02
N GLY A 37 30.31 -32.64 -23.79
CA GLY A 37 30.26 -34.07 -23.56
C GLY A 37 29.20 -34.71 -24.45
N ARG A 38 29.52 -35.87 -25.06
CA ARG A 38 28.58 -36.66 -25.86
C ARG A 38 27.24 -36.69 -25.14
N LYS A 39 26.16 -36.27 -25.81
CA LYS A 39 24.80 -36.34 -25.27
C LYS A 39 24.53 -37.80 -24.88
N ARG A 40 24.75 -38.13 -23.61
CA ARG A 40 24.39 -39.45 -23.06
C ARG A 40 22.91 -39.62 -23.35
N GLY A 41 22.55 -40.64 -24.11
CA GLY A 41 21.16 -40.93 -24.46
C GLY A 41 20.35 -40.98 -23.16
N ARG A 42 19.46 -40.00 -22.95
CA ARG A 42 18.63 -39.99 -21.75
C ARG A 42 17.74 -41.22 -21.81
N ARG A 43 17.82 -42.07 -20.78
CA ARG A 43 16.89 -43.19 -20.61
C ARG A 43 15.47 -42.65 -20.75
N LYS A 44 14.63 -43.32 -21.57
CA LYS A 44 13.23 -42.94 -21.71
C LYS A 44 12.57 -43.14 -20.34
N PRO A 45 11.96 -42.11 -19.74
CA PRO A 45 11.38 -42.23 -18.41
C PRO A 45 10.23 -43.24 -18.44
N SER A 46 10.15 -44.04 -17.38
CA SER A 46 9.07 -45.02 -17.19
C SER A 46 7.72 -44.31 -17.08
N LYS A 47 6.60 -45.02 -17.30
CA LYS A 47 5.26 -44.42 -17.16
C LYS A 47 5.04 -43.80 -15.77
N ALA A 48 5.53 -44.47 -14.72
CA ALA A 48 5.47 -43.96 -13.34
C ALA A 48 6.29 -42.66 -13.15
N GLU A 49 7.48 -42.57 -13.74
CA GLU A 49 8.32 -41.36 -13.67
C GLU A 49 7.68 -40.18 -14.41
N ARG A 50 6.98 -40.44 -15.52
CA ARG A 50 6.21 -39.41 -16.24
C ARG A 50 5.05 -38.88 -15.41
N LEU A 51 4.28 -39.75 -14.75
CA LEU A 51 3.19 -39.35 -13.86
C LEU A 51 3.71 -38.53 -12.67
N ALA A 52 4.80 -38.99 -12.02
CA ALA A 52 5.42 -38.24 -10.93
C ALA A 52 5.93 -36.85 -11.38
N ARG A 53 6.41 -36.74 -12.62
CA ARG A 53 6.83 -35.45 -13.20
C ARG A 53 5.65 -34.52 -13.48
N LEU A 54 4.50 -35.05 -13.90
CA LEU A 54 3.28 -34.26 -14.10
C LEU A 54 2.77 -33.74 -12.75
N GLN A 55 2.65 -34.61 -11.75
CA GLN A 55 2.25 -34.22 -10.39
C GLN A 55 3.19 -33.17 -9.78
N ARG A 56 4.51 -33.28 -10.01
CA ARG A 56 5.47 -32.25 -9.57
C ARG A 56 5.32 -30.92 -10.30
N LYS A 57 4.88 -30.92 -11.56
CA LYS A 57 4.58 -29.68 -12.30
C LYS A 57 3.29 -29.06 -11.80
N GLU A 58 2.24 -29.85 -11.66
CA GLU A 58 0.94 -29.42 -11.13
C GLU A 58 1.07 -28.83 -9.73
N LYS A 59 1.84 -29.47 -8.83
CA LYS A 59 2.14 -28.91 -7.50
C LYS A 59 2.86 -27.57 -7.58
N LYS A 60 3.89 -27.46 -8.42
CA LYS A 60 4.63 -26.20 -8.59
C LYS A 60 3.77 -25.10 -9.21
N ASP A 61 2.89 -25.45 -10.13
CA ASP A 61 2.01 -24.50 -10.79
C ASP A 61 0.88 -24.07 -9.84
N ALA A 62 0.38 -24.98 -8.99
CA ALA A 62 -0.55 -24.68 -7.91
C ALA A 62 0.09 -23.77 -6.84
N GLU A 63 1.31 -24.08 -6.39
CA GLU A 63 2.07 -23.25 -5.44
C GLU A 63 2.27 -21.82 -5.97
N LYS A 64 2.65 -21.68 -7.26
CA LYS A 64 2.79 -20.37 -7.91
C LYS A 64 1.46 -19.62 -8.01
N LEU A 65 0.37 -20.34 -8.29
CA LEU A 65 -0.97 -19.75 -8.37
C LEU A 65 -1.41 -19.25 -6.99
N GLU A 66 -1.23 -20.04 -5.93
CA GLU A 66 -1.51 -19.64 -4.55
C GLU A 66 -0.67 -18.43 -4.15
N GLU A 67 0.62 -18.43 -4.46
CA GLU A 67 1.51 -17.31 -4.16
C GLU A 67 1.10 -16.04 -4.90
N SER A 68 0.74 -16.15 -6.18
CA SER A 68 0.21 -15.05 -6.98
C SER A 68 -1.11 -14.51 -6.40
N GLN A 69 -2.02 -15.39 -5.97
CA GLN A 69 -3.27 -15.00 -5.32
C GLN A 69 -3.02 -14.27 -3.99
N LYS A 70 -2.09 -14.77 -3.15
CA LYS A 70 -1.69 -14.11 -1.90
C LYS A 70 -1.14 -12.72 -2.15
N ARG A 71 -0.21 -12.56 -3.10
CA ARG A 71 0.37 -11.26 -3.48
C ARG A 71 -0.71 -10.27 -3.95
N ARG A 72 -1.61 -10.70 -4.84
CA ARG A 72 -2.73 -9.88 -5.31
C ARG A 72 -3.64 -9.43 -4.17
N LEU A 73 -3.89 -10.31 -3.20
CA LEU A 73 -4.74 -10.01 -2.05
C LEU A 73 -4.06 -9.03 -1.08
N GLU A 74 -2.74 -9.10 -0.92
CA GLU A 74 -1.93 -8.11 -0.19
C GLU A 74 -1.90 -6.75 -0.88
N GLU A 75 -1.76 -6.70 -2.20
CA GLU A 75 -1.84 -5.45 -2.98
C GLU A 75 -3.21 -4.78 -2.83
N LEU A 76 -4.28 -5.57 -2.93
CA LEU A 76 -5.65 -5.09 -2.71
C LEU A 76 -5.90 -4.65 -1.26
N LYS A 77 -5.19 -5.22 -0.28
CA LYS A 77 -5.24 -4.72 1.11
C LYS A 77 -4.60 -3.33 1.20
N LYS A 78 -3.45 -3.11 0.54
CA LYS A 78 -2.73 -1.83 0.53
C LYS A 78 -3.47 -0.68 -0.16
N THR A 79 -4.28 -0.98 -1.18
CA THR A 79 -5.03 0.06 -1.92
C THR A 79 -6.38 0.43 -1.30
N LYS A 80 -6.86 -0.31 -0.30
CA LYS A 80 -8.13 -0.03 0.36
C LYS A 80 -7.98 1.11 1.37
N PHE A 81 -9.07 1.85 1.58
CA PHE A 81 -9.21 2.86 2.64
C PHE A 81 -8.71 2.35 4.01
N ALA A 82 -8.91 1.07 4.30
CA ALA A 82 -8.43 0.41 5.51
C ALA A 82 -6.89 0.36 5.66
N ALA A 83 -6.11 0.40 4.58
CA ALA A 83 -4.66 0.52 4.66
C ALA A 83 -4.19 1.95 4.90
N MET A 84 -4.96 2.95 4.45
CA MET A 84 -4.67 4.35 4.76
C MET A 84 -4.93 4.66 6.24
N TRP A 85 -5.91 3.97 6.83
CA TRP A 85 -6.25 4.07 8.25
C TRP A 85 -6.35 2.67 8.87
N PRO A 86 -5.21 2.03 9.21
CA PRO A 86 -5.24 0.71 9.84
C PRO A 86 -5.96 0.77 11.19
N PRO A 87 -6.58 -0.34 11.63
CA PRO A 87 -7.21 -0.41 12.95
C PRO A 87 -6.17 -0.08 14.02
N ARG A 88 -6.61 0.63 15.07
CA ARG A 88 -5.69 1.04 16.14
C ARG A 88 -5.48 -0.03 17.19
N TYR A 89 -6.45 -0.92 17.38
CA TYR A 89 -6.46 -1.93 18.43
C TYR A 89 -6.77 -3.30 17.84
N ASP A 90 -5.86 -4.25 18.04
CA ASP A 90 -5.99 -5.64 17.62
C ASP A 90 -5.79 -6.57 18.82
N ALA A 91 -6.90 -7.08 19.36
CA ALA A 91 -6.90 -7.90 20.58
C ALA A 91 -6.05 -9.18 20.47
N GLU A 92 -5.89 -9.74 19.27
CA GLU A 92 -5.09 -10.95 19.03
C GLU A 92 -3.58 -10.69 19.06
N VAL A 93 -3.14 -9.52 18.60
CA VAL A 93 -1.72 -9.14 18.54
C VAL A 93 -1.21 -8.76 19.93
N GLU A 94 -2.07 -8.13 20.74
CA GLU A 94 -1.70 -7.58 22.05
C GLU A 94 -1.87 -8.57 23.23
N LYS A 95 -2.23 -9.84 23.00
CA LYS A 95 -2.50 -10.80 24.09
C LYS A 95 -1.30 -10.99 25.02
N ASP A 96 -0.12 -11.18 24.42
CA ASP A 96 1.11 -11.59 25.11
C ASP A 96 2.00 -10.39 25.50
N LEU A 97 1.61 -9.16 25.14
CA LEU A 97 2.38 -7.96 25.45
C LEU A 97 2.22 -7.56 26.93
N PRO A 98 3.21 -6.91 27.55
CA PRO A 98 3.04 -6.30 28.87
C PRO A 98 2.08 -5.11 28.83
N GLU A 99 1.36 -4.87 29.92
CA GLU A 99 0.42 -3.74 30.04
C GLU A 99 1.14 -2.39 30.25
N VAL A 100 2.25 -2.42 31.00
CA VAL A 100 3.06 -1.23 31.28
C VAL A 100 4.49 -1.52 30.81
N SER A 101 5.12 -0.53 30.17
CA SER A 101 6.54 -0.60 29.84
C SER A 101 7.36 -0.69 31.13
N GLN A 102 8.44 -1.48 31.11
CA GLN A 102 9.40 -1.51 32.21
C GLN A 102 10.15 -0.17 32.37
N PHE A 103 10.15 0.66 31.32
CA PHE A 103 10.85 1.94 31.27
C PHE A 103 9.88 3.09 30.96
N ASN A 104 10.31 4.33 31.21
CA ASN A 104 9.55 5.54 30.85
C ASN A 104 9.49 5.80 29.32
N ILE A 105 9.87 4.82 28.49
CA ILE A 105 9.87 4.89 27.03
C ILE A 105 8.89 3.84 26.53
N PHE A 106 8.00 4.25 25.63
CA PHE A 106 6.95 3.41 25.07
C PHE A 106 7.18 3.21 23.57
N PHE A 107 7.34 1.94 23.15
CA PHE A 107 7.31 1.55 21.76
C PHE A 107 5.94 0.97 21.42
N LYS A 108 5.34 1.42 20.31
CA LYS A 108 3.94 1.10 19.94
C LYS A 108 3.62 -0.39 19.85
N ASN A 109 4.60 -1.24 19.55
CA ASN A 109 4.38 -2.66 19.29
C ASN A 109 4.88 -3.57 20.43
N GLU A 110 5.39 -2.98 21.52
CA GLU A 110 6.02 -3.72 22.62
C GLU A 110 5.18 -3.73 23.90
N VAL A 111 4.11 -2.95 23.94
CA VAL A 111 3.24 -2.77 25.10
C VAL A 111 1.79 -2.75 24.62
N LYS A 112 0.86 -3.20 25.46
CA LYS A 112 -0.58 -3.13 25.16
C LYS A 112 -1.03 -1.68 25.00
N THR A 113 -2.09 -1.50 24.20
CA THR A 113 -2.71 -0.19 24.02
C THR A 113 -3.37 0.26 25.33
N ILE A 114 -2.96 1.42 25.84
CA ILE A 114 -3.50 2.00 27.08
C ILE A 114 -4.81 2.74 26.76
N PHE A 115 -5.87 2.40 27.48
CA PHE A 115 -7.16 3.06 27.36
C PHE A 115 -7.27 4.18 28.40
N HIS A 116 -7.50 5.40 27.92
CA HIS A 116 -7.71 6.56 28.77
C HIS A 116 -9.18 6.92 28.86
N THR A 117 -9.55 7.52 29.99
CA THR A 117 -10.86 8.15 30.12
C THR A 117 -10.96 9.36 29.19
N ILE A 118 -12.19 9.75 28.84
CA ILE A 118 -12.42 10.91 27.95
C ILE A 118 -11.85 12.19 28.60
N SER A 119 -11.97 12.35 29.92
CA SER A 119 -11.41 13.48 30.66
C SER A 119 -9.89 13.57 30.54
N GLU A 120 -9.18 12.46 30.79
CA GLU A 120 -7.71 12.42 30.66
C GLU A 120 -7.26 12.72 29.24
N ALA A 121 -7.93 12.13 28.25
CA ALA A 121 -7.61 12.35 26.85
C ALA A 121 -7.75 13.84 26.45
N LEU A 122 -8.78 14.52 26.98
CA LEU A 122 -8.98 15.95 26.75
C LEU A 122 -7.90 16.80 27.43
N GLU A 123 -7.47 16.44 28.64
CA GLU A 123 -6.37 17.11 29.32
C GLU A 123 -5.04 16.96 28.57
N PHE A 124 -4.73 15.75 28.08
CA PHE A 124 -3.56 15.53 27.24
C PHE A 124 -3.63 16.36 25.95
N HIS A 125 -4.79 16.44 25.31
CA HIS A 125 -4.96 17.30 24.14
C HIS A 125 -4.73 18.78 24.48
N ARG A 126 -5.25 19.29 25.60
CA ARG A 126 -5.01 20.68 26.04
C ARG A 126 -3.54 20.95 26.29
N ASN A 127 -2.85 20.04 26.98
CA ASN A 127 -1.42 20.15 27.27
C ASN A 127 -0.59 20.17 25.99
N LEU A 128 -0.89 19.31 25.02
CA LEU A 128 -0.20 19.28 23.74
C LEU A 128 -0.43 20.57 22.93
N GLN A 129 -1.61 21.17 23.02
CA GLN A 129 -1.93 22.40 22.29
C GLN A 129 -1.35 23.68 22.92
N LEU A 130 -0.61 23.57 24.03
CA LEU A 130 0.06 24.71 24.65
C LEU A 130 0.95 25.46 23.65
N PRO A 131 1.10 26.79 23.80
CA PRO A 131 1.93 27.61 22.91
C PRO A 131 3.38 27.13 22.78
N SER A 132 3.92 26.50 23.83
CA SER A 132 5.27 25.95 23.88
C SER A 132 5.48 24.68 23.05
N ILE A 133 4.40 23.96 22.71
CA ILE A 133 4.47 22.66 22.02
C ILE A 133 3.98 22.79 20.57
N TYR A 134 2.68 22.96 20.35
CA TYR A 134 2.08 23.05 19.00
C TYR A 134 1.56 24.44 18.62
N GLY A 135 1.46 25.38 19.56
CA GLY A 135 1.11 26.76 19.22
C GLY A 135 -0.36 26.99 18.85
N LYS A 136 -1.26 26.04 19.12
CA LYS A 136 -2.66 26.07 18.62
C LYS A 136 -3.68 25.73 19.71
N VAL A 137 -3.90 26.66 20.63
CA VAL A 137 -4.80 26.49 21.78
C VAL A 137 -6.25 26.18 21.35
N ASP A 138 -6.72 26.78 20.24
CA ASP A 138 -8.10 26.63 19.75
C ASP A 138 -8.26 25.55 18.66
N ALA A 139 -7.35 24.58 18.58
CA ALA A 139 -7.40 23.54 17.55
C ALA A 139 -8.65 22.63 17.69
N PRO A 140 -9.38 22.33 16.60
CA PRO A 140 -10.49 21.39 16.64
C PRO A 140 -10.00 19.96 16.89
N ILE A 141 -10.67 19.25 17.79
CA ILE A 141 -10.38 17.84 18.10
C ILE A 141 -11.13 16.94 17.13
N LYS A 142 -10.44 15.97 16.54
CA LYS A 142 -11.04 14.97 15.64
C LYS A 142 -11.21 13.64 16.38
N LEU A 143 -12.45 13.20 16.54
CA LEU A 143 -12.75 11.88 17.05
C LEU A 143 -12.71 10.86 15.91
N ARG A 144 -11.91 9.81 16.08
CA ARG A 144 -11.91 8.64 15.20
C ARG A 144 -12.50 7.47 15.97
N MET A 145 -13.58 6.90 15.45
CA MET A 145 -14.26 5.75 16.02
C MET A 145 -14.12 4.57 15.08
N GLU A 146 -13.80 3.40 15.64
CA GLU A 146 -13.72 2.14 14.93
C GLU A 146 -14.87 1.27 15.44
N LEU A 147 -15.77 0.92 14.53
CA LEU A 147 -16.96 0.13 14.85
C LEU A 147 -16.81 -1.24 14.22
N ASN A 148 -17.09 -2.27 15.02
CA ASN A 148 -17.20 -3.61 14.48
C ASN A 148 -18.56 -3.75 13.77
N MET A 149 -18.53 -3.82 12.43
CA MET A 149 -19.73 -3.93 11.59
C MET A 149 -20.07 -5.38 11.20
N THR A 150 -19.43 -6.37 11.83
CA THR A 150 -19.73 -7.79 11.57
C THR A 150 -21.05 -8.20 12.18
N THR A 151 -21.87 -8.94 11.44
CA THR A 151 -23.03 -9.65 11.99
C THR A 151 -22.70 -11.11 12.26
N GLU A 152 -23.64 -11.89 12.81
CA GLU A 152 -23.48 -13.34 13.02
C GLU A 152 -23.09 -14.09 11.75
N LYS A 153 -23.56 -13.64 10.58
CA LYS A 153 -23.17 -14.19 9.29
C LYS A 153 -22.01 -13.37 8.73
N ALA A 154 -20.85 -14.02 8.53
CA ALA A 154 -19.65 -13.38 7.99
C ALA A 154 -19.85 -12.70 6.61
N THR A 155 -20.83 -13.16 5.83
CA THR A 155 -21.16 -12.58 4.51
C THR A 155 -22.06 -11.35 4.59
N LYS A 156 -22.68 -11.08 5.74
CA LYS A 156 -23.60 -9.95 5.95
C LYS A 156 -22.95 -8.93 6.87
N LEU A 157 -22.65 -7.77 6.34
CA LEU A 157 -22.19 -6.63 7.11
C LEU A 157 -23.37 -5.71 7.46
N ILE A 158 -23.27 -5.01 8.59
CA ILE A 158 -24.21 -3.94 8.92
C ILE A 158 -24.09 -2.85 7.84
N GLY A 159 -25.23 -2.38 7.33
CA GLY A 159 -25.27 -1.31 6.34
C GLY A 159 -24.66 -0.02 6.88
N ALA A 160 -24.11 0.80 5.99
CA ALA A 160 -23.57 2.10 6.38
C ALA A 160 -24.68 2.98 6.98
N SER A 161 -24.49 3.45 8.22
CA SER A 161 -25.39 4.41 8.86
C SER A 161 -24.83 5.83 8.74
N ARG A 162 -25.71 6.78 8.44
CA ARG A 162 -25.42 8.22 8.51
C ARG A 162 -26.44 8.84 9.44
N GLN A 163 -25.99 9.29 10.59
CA GLN A 163 -26.82 9.96 11.58
C GLN A 163 -26.22 11.33 11.90
N LEU A 164 -27.10 12.31 12.10
CA LEU A 164 -26.74 13.63 12.57
C LEU A 164 -26.85 13.63 14.10
N VAL A 165 -25.79 14.05 14.78
CA VAL A 165 -25.76 14.15 16.24
C VAL A 165 -25.64 15.61 16.61
N ALA A 166 -26.60 16.11 17.39
CA ALA A 166 -26.55 17.45 17.93
C ALA A 166 -25.50 17.50 19.06
N ILE A 167 -24.59 18.47 18.98
CA ILE A 167 -23.58 18.68 20.01
C ILE A 167 -24.19 19.60 21.09
N PRO A 168 -24.23 19.19 22.36
CA PRO A 168 -24.90 19.96 23.42
C PRO A 168 -24.22 21.31 23.69
N PHE A 169 -22.90 21.38 23.48
CA PHE A 169 -22.10 22.59 23.65
C PHE A 169 -21.57 23.04 22.29
N PRO A 170 -22.26 23.94 21.58
CA PRO A 170 -21.78 24.45 20.30
C PRO A 170 -20.50 25.27 20.50
N PHE A 171 -19.57 25.11 19.57
CA PHE A 171 -18.33 25.85 19.55
C PHE A 171 -18.55 27.21 18.89
N LYS A 172 -17.95 28.25 19.45
CA LYS A 172 -17.99 29.59 18.85
C LYS A 172 -17.17 29.57 17.57
N HIS A 173 -17.85 29.64 16.43
CA HIS A 173 -17.18 29.92 15.17
C HIS A 173 -16.83 31.40 15.11
N GLN A 174 -15.58 31.71 14.74
CA GLN A 174 -15.21 33.08 14.38
C GLN A 174 -15.83 33.49 13.03
N GLU A 175 -16.24 32.52 12.22
CA GLU A 175 -16.85 32.71 10.91
C GLU A 175 -18.38 32.57 10.97
N LYS A 176 -19.08 33.41 10.21
CA LYS A 176 -20.53 33.27 9.98
C LYS A 176 -20.77 32.07 9.06
N ARG A 177 -21.51 31.07 9.54
CA ARG A 177 -21.91 29.91 8.73
C ARG A 177 -23.05 30.32 7.79
N ALA A 178 -22.70 30.69 6.56
CA ALA A 178 -23.69 30.98 5.52
C ALA A 178 -24.36 29.69 5.05
N ILE A 179 -25.67 29.57 5.24
CA ILE A 179 -26.47 28.45 4.72
C ILE A 179 -27.08 28.89 3.40
N ILE A 180 -26.66 28.25 2.31
CA ILE A 180 -27.21 28.47 0.98
C ILE A 180 -28.14 27.30 0.65
N ALA A 181 -29.42 27.59 0.43
CA ALA A 181 -30.42 26.61 0.03
C ALA A 181 -30.62 26.63 -1.49
N PHE A 182 -30.63 25.46 -2.12
CA PHE A 182 -30.96 25.33 -3.54
C PHE A 182 -32.36 24.74 -3.67
N ALA A 183 -33.28 25.49 -4.28
CA ALA A 183 -34.66 25.07 -4.46
C ALA A 183 -35.15 25.44 -5.88
N PRO A 184 -35.86 24.53 -6.57
CA PRO A 184 -36.31 24.77 -7.94
C PRO A 184 -37.45 25.80 -8.03
N ASN A 185 -38.36 25.79 -7.06
CA ASN A 185 -39.56 26.62 -7.06
C ASN A 185 -39.37 27.86 -6.19
N LYS A 186 -39.97 28.99 -6.58
CA LYS A 186 -39.91 30.24 -5.80
C LYS A 186 -40.54 30.09 -4.42
N GLU A 187 -41.66 29.38 -4.31
CA GLU A 187 -42.33 29.11 -3.03
C GLU A 187 -41.40 28.40 -2.03
N LEU A 188 -40.66 27.38 -2.49
CA LEU A 188 -39.69 26.66 -1.67
C LEU A 188 -38.45 27.50 -1.34
N GLN A 189 -38.10 28.47 -2.19
CA GLN A 189 -37.04 29.45 -1.90
C GLN A 189 -37.45 30.37 -0.75
N ASP A 190 -38.71 30.86 -0.78
CA ASP A 190 -39.26 31.70 0.27
C ASP A 190 -39.36 30.93 1.60
N GLU A 191 -39.80 29.66 1.57
CA GLU A 191 -39.80 28.78 2.75
C GLU A 191 -38.39 28.58 3.33
N ALA A 192 -37.38 28.41 2.47
CA ALA A 192 -36.00 28.23 2.91
C ALA A 192 -35.43 29.51 3.57
N LEU A 193 -35.76 30.68 3.04
CA LEU A 193 -35.40 31.97 3.65
C LEU A 193 -36.09 32.14 5.01
N MET A 194 -37.38 31.78 5.10
CA MET A 194 -38.13 31.81 6.36
C MET A 194 -37.59 30.82 7.40
N ALA A 195 -37.05 29.68 6.95
CA ALA A 195 -36.39 28.69 7.81
C ALA A 195 -34.99 29.11 8.28
N GLY A 196 -34.48 30.26 7.84
CA GLY A 196 -33.20 30.83 8.30
C GLY A 196 -32.01 30.53 7.38
N ALA A 197 -32.23 30.17 6.11
CA ALA A 197 -31.17 30.21 5.10
C ALA A 197 -30.76 31.66 4.82
N GLU A 198 -29.46 31.91 4.59
CA GLU A 198 -28.96 33.25 4.26
C GLU A 198 -29.28 33.60 2.80
N LEU A 199 -29.22 32.61 1.91
CA LEU A 199 -29.53 32.76 0.49
C LEU A 199 -30.31 31.54 -0.01
N ALA A 200 -31.36 31.78 -0.79
CA ALA A 200 -32.08 30.75 -1.54
C ALA A 200 -31.83 30.97 -3.05
N LEU A 201 -31.38 29.93 -3.74
CA LEU A 201 -30.95 29.99 -5.14
C LEU A 201 -31.69 28.97 -5.99
N GLY A 202 -31.90 29.34 -7.27
CA GLY A 202 -32.49 28.48 -8.28
C GLY A 202 -31.47 27.56 -8.96
N PRO A 203 -31.93 26.64 -9.83
CA PRO A 203 -31.07 25.71 -10.55
C PRO A 203 -30.08 26.42 -11.48
N ASP A 204 -30.44 27.59 -12.00
CA ASP A 204 -29.56 28.39 -12.89
C ASP A 204 -28.32 28.93 -12.16
N SER A 205 -28.43 29.13 -10.85
CA SER A 205 -27.36 29.63 -9.99
C SER A 205 -26.27 28.58 -9.74
N ILE A 206 -26.60 27.29 -9.85
CA ILE A 206 -25.70 26.18 -9.57
C ILE A 206 -24.46 26.22 -10.47
N LYS A 207 -24.63 26.63 -11.73
CA LYS A 207 -23.52 26.78 -12.69
C LYS A 207 -22.47 27.80 -12.23
N LYS A 208 -22.84 28.79 -11.42
CA LYS A 208 -21.89 29.79 -10.92
C LYS A 208 -21.04 29.27 -9.75
N VAL A 209 -21.49 28.21 -9.07
CA VAL A 209 -20.81 27.65 -7.88
C VAL A 209 -19.80 26.58 -8.26
N PHE A 210 -20.10 25.74 -9.26
CA PHE A 210 -19.23 24.63 -9.68
C PHE A 210 -18.12 25.01 -10.67
N TYR A 211 -18.20 26.17 -11.30
CA TYR A 211 -17.23 26.65 -12.30
C TYR A 211 -16.30 27.76 -11.77
N VAL A 212 -16.15 27.84 -10.44
CA VAL A 212 -15.07 28.60 -9.79
C VAL A 212 -13.87 27.70 -9.62
#